data_AF-A0A351SRE6-F1
#
_entry.id   AF-A0A351SRE6-F1
#
_cell.length_a   1.000
_cell.length_b   1.000
_cell.length_c   1.000
_cell.angle_alpha   90.00
_cell.angle_beta   90.00
_cell.angle_gamma   90.00
#
_symmetry.space_group_name_H-M   'P 1'
#
loop_
_entity.id
_entity.type
_entity.pdbx_description
1 polymer ?
#
loop_
_entity_poly.entity_id
_entity_poly.type
_entity_poly.pdbx_seq_one_letter_code
_entity_poly.pdbx_strand_id
1 'polypeptide(L)'
;MILKKPYAFLIKNFRIIHLILTFFVGYLIVKTYGVYSFFSRYVSSVYATLGSSDLGSYITLFMFLISILIIAFSLAMYLLMRKKEKPKNLYIALSTYYILYFIGLIVYFMIFRSMEAHQLTIRNAMIIRDVTLIVMLPQFALLVLSLIRAVGFDIKKFNFSKDLKELDISEEDNEEFEFVLGVDSYKYFRYLRRRVREFKYYVLENKFMFTILMSLTCSILLIITILNFTVYNRTYGKNQKVNANNLTLQVNNSYLTNMSYDGTEIAEDTYFLIVNITFTNSSGQSTILELQNYCLETKSGKVYPTLTRSSYFVDFGAGYSKEKIEKKSSSSYILVYEISKKDVAKKYNLKVIDEVEYKAGTIHSKHKNISLKPTVYNTLETVGTYELGKPVTMYDSILQNTSLLVNSFEFKNKLTYQYEACIGTTCRNVTDVVTGDVGKSKTLLVLSGNLKLDKSSTFAENSKTKMSFFDAFVQVRYDNKIAPVVDATPRSLLDQYVLQVDENVAKANNVELIITIRNKQYILKLK
;
A
#
# COMPACT_ATOMS: atom_id res chain seq x y z
N MET A 1 42.65 -4.64 47.00
CA MET A 1 41.36 -4.54 46.29
C MET A 1 40.80 -5.94 46.08
N ILE A 2 39.70 -6.28 46.74
CA ILE A 2 39.12 -7.63 46.66
C ILE A 2 38.33 -7.74 45.34
N LEU A 3 38.84 -8.56 44.41
CA LEU A 3 38.25 -8.85 43.11
C LEU A 3 36.87 -9.54 43.29
N LYS A 4 35.77 -8.81 43.06
CA LYS A 4 34.44 -9.44 42.93
C LYS A 4 34.32 -10.10 41.55
N LYS A 5 34.18 -11.43 41.54
CA LYS A 5 34.02 -12.24 40.31
C LYS A 5 32.81 -11.77 39.48
N PRO A 6 32.88 -11.76 38.13
CA PRO A 6 31.85 -11.20 37.23
C PRO A 6 30.48 -11.89 37.24
N TYR A 7 30.30 -12.90 38.09
CA TYR A 7 29.06 -13.69 38.23
C TYR A 7 28.30 -13.39 39.51
N ALA A 8 28.81 -12.51 40.38
CA ALA A 8 28.22 -12.22 41.68
C ALA A 8 26.76 -11.75 41.54
N PHE A 9 26.43 -10.99 40.49
CA PHE A 9 25.07 -10.56 40.21
C PHE A 9 24.13 -11.73 39.88
N LEU A 10 24.53 -12.64 38.98
CA LEU A 10 23.73 -13.80 38.58
C LEU A 10 23.54 -14.79 39.74
N ILE A 11 24.55 -14.92 40.60
CA ILE A 11 24.48 -15.77 41.80
C ILE A 11 23.56 -15.14 42.85
N LYS A 12 23.72 -13.84 43.15
CA LYS A 12 22.88 -13.12 44.12
C LYS A 12 21.41 -13.14 43.73
N ASN A 13 21.11 -13.00 42.43
CA ASN A 13 19.74 -12.93 41.92
C ASN A 13 19.26 -14.24 41.29
N PHE A 14 19.90 -15.37 41.58
CA PHE A 14 19.66 -16.64 40.89
C PHE A 14 18.17 -17.03 40.88
N ARG A 15 17.50 -17.01 42.04
CA ARG A 15 16.07 -17.37 42.16
C ARG A 15 15.16 -16.43 41.37
N ILE A 16 15.40 -15.12 41.48
CA ILE A 16 14.64 -14.07 40.77
C ILE A 16 14.78 -14.23 39.25
N ILE A 17 15.98 -14.51 38.76
CA ILE A 17 16.22 -14.75 37.32
C ILE A 17 15.40 -15.93 36.81
N HIS A 18 15.34 -17.03 37.57
CA HIS A 18 14.53 -18.19 37.17
C HIS A 18 13.02 -17.93 37.28
N LEU A 19 12.59 -17.10 38.23
CA LEU A 19 11.20 -16.67 38.32
C LEU A 19 10.79 -15.84 37.09
N ILE A 20 11.64 -14.90 36.67
CA ILE A 20 11.45 -14.12 35.43
C ILE A 20 11.42 -15.06 34.21
N LEU A 21 12.37 -16.01 34.14
CA LEU A 21 12.43 -16.97 33.03
C LEU A 21 11.17 -17.86 32.98
N THR A 22 10.64 -18.23 34.14
CA THR A 22 9.38 -19.00 34.25
C THR A 22 8.20 -18.20 33.73
N PHE A 23 8.09 -16.91 34.09
CA PHE A 23 7.07 -16.02 33.56
C PHE A 23 7.15 -15.88 32.04
N PHE A 24 8.37 -15.70 31.50
CA PHE A 24 8.60 -15.61 30.06
C PHE A 24 8.24 -16.89 29.30
N VAL A 25 8.64 -18.05 29.81
CA VAL A 25 8.24 -19.35 29.26
C VAL A 25 6.71 -19.50 29.28
N GLY A 26 6.08 -19.17 30.41
CA GLY A 26 4.62 -19.23 30.57
C GLY A 26 3.87 -18.33 29.59
N TYR A 27 4.34 -17.11 29.38
CA TYR A 27 3.78 -16.21 28.37
C TYR A 27 3.86 -16.81 26.96
N LEU A 28 5.00 -17.39 26.57
CA LEU A 28 5.16 -17.99 25.24
C LEU A 28 4.28 -19.22 25.05
N ILE A 29 4.04 -20.01 26.10
CA ILE A 29 3.08 -21.12 26.06
C ILE A 29 1.68 -20.61 25.73
N VAL A 30 1.20 -19.59 26.44
CA VAL A 30 -0.12 -18.99 26.20
C VAL A 30 -0.25 -18.48 24.77
N LYS A 31 0.79 -17.81 24.26
CA LYS A 31 0.78 -17.31 22.87
C LYS A 31 0.86 -18.43 21.83
N THR A 32 1.66 -19.47 22.07
CA THR A 32 1.75 -20.65 21.19
C THR A 32 0.41 -21.40 21.15
N TYR A 33 -0.31 -21.45 22.28
CA TYR A 33 -1.67 -21.98 22.31
C TYR A 33 -2.65 -21.17 21.48
N GLY A 34 -2.49 -19.84 21.42
CA GLY A 34 -3.22 -18.98 20.49
C GLY A 34 -3.05 -19.41 19.02
N VAL A 35 -1.82 -19.74 18.61
CA VAL A 35 -1.53 -20.26 17.25
C VAL A 35 -2.19 -21.63 17.03
N TYR A 36 -2.04 -22.55 17.98
CA TYR A 36 -2.67 -23.88 17.90
C TYR A 36 -4.20 -23.78 17.77
N SER A 37 -4.84 -23.00 18.65
CA SER A 37 -6.29 -22.82 18.68
C SER A 37 -6.83 -22.15 17.41
N PHE A 38 -6.06 -21.27 16.79
CA PHE A 38 -6.39 -20.72 15.47
C PHE A 38 -6.48 -21.83 14.41
N PHE A 39 -5.42 -22.62 14.24
CA PHE A 39 -5.41 -23.68 13.22
C PHE A 39 -6.40 -24.80 13.53
N SER A 40 -6.65 -25.10 14.81
CA SER A 40 -7.71 -26.03 15.20
C SER A 40 -9.09 -25.54 14.78
N ARG A 41 -9.39 -24.25 14.98
CA ARG A 41 -10.65 -23.66 14.52
C ARG A 41 -10.75 -23.66 13.00
N TYR A 42 -9.68 -23.27 12.32
CA TYR A 42 -9.60 -23.26 10.85
C TYR A 42 -9.92 -24.63 10.24
N VAL A 43 -9.42 -25.73 10.82
CA VAL A 43 -9.71 -27.10 10.37
C VAL A 43 -11.16 -27.50 10.64
N SER A 44 -11.74 -27.06 11.77
CA SER A 44 -13.11 -27.42 12.17
C SER A 44 -14.20 -26.65 11.42
N SER A 45 -13.92 -25.42 10.96
CA SER A 45 -14.90 -24.57 10.27
C SER A 45 -14.78 -24.73 8.75
N VAL A 46 -15.48 -25.70 8.17
CA VAL A 46 -15.31 -26.09 6.75
C VAL A 46 -15.65 -24.96 5.75
N TYR A 47 -16.37 -23.88 6.12
CA TYR A 47 -16.69 -22.77 5.19
C TYR A 47 -16.87 -21.38 5.82
N ALA A 48 -16.39 -21.12 7.04
CA ALA A 48 -16.51 -19.78 7.62
C ALA A 48 -15.28 -18.92 7.25
N THR A 49 -15.50 -17.89 6.44
CA THR A 49 -14.60 -16.74 6.31
C THR A 49 -14.15 -16.33 7.71
N LEU A 50 -12.86 -16.50 8.03
CA LEU A 50 -12.26 -15.93 9.22
C LEU A 50 -12.47 -14.42 9.15
N GLY A 51 -13.50 -13.93 9.85
CA GLY A 51 -13.82 -12.52 9.90
C GLY A 51 -12.63 -11.73 10.42
N SER A 52 -12.26 -10.69 9.66
CA SER A 52 -11.61 -9.43 10.07
C SER A 52 -10.82 -9.47 11.38
N SER A 53 -9.91 -10.43 11.52
CA SER A 53 -8.94 -10.47 12.59
C SER A 53 -7.58 -10.51 11.93
N ASP A 54 -6.78 -9.50 12.24
CA ASP A 54 -5.43 -9.31 11.75
C ASP A 54 -4.64 -10.61 12.00
N LEU A 55 -4.45 -11.43 10.96
CA LEU A 55 -3.81 -12.74 11.07
C LEU A 55 -2.38 -12.62 11.62
N GLY A 56 -1.75 -11.45 11.42
CA GLY A 56 -0.47 -11.08 12.02
C GLY A 56 -0.50 -10.88 13.54
N SER A 57 -1.67 -10.73 14.18
CA SER A 57 -1.79 -10.53 15.63
C SER A 57 -1.49 -11.79 16.47
N TYR A 58 -1.56 -12.98 15.85
CA TYR A 58 -1.23 -14.24 16.53
C TYR A 58 0.27 -14.38 16.81
N ILE A 59 1.13 -13.77 15.98
CA ILE A 59 2.58 -13.73 16.17
C ILE A 59 3.02 -12.29 16.44
N THR A 60 3.17 -11.96 17.72
CA THR A 60 3.50 -10.59 18.16
C THR A 60 5.01 -10.35 18.24
N LEU A 61 5.45 -9.10 18.04
CA LEU A 61 6.84 -8.68 18.27
C LEU A 61 7.36 -9.09 19.66
N PHE A 62 6.49 -9.04 20.67
CA PHE A 62 6.81 -9.45 22.04
C PHE A 62 7.19 -10.94 22.15
N MET A 63 6.65 -11.82 21.32
CA MET A 63 7.05 -13.25 21.34
C MET A 63 8.51 -13.43 20.89
N PHE A 64 8.94 -12.69 19.87
CA PHE A 64 10.33 -12.69 19.42
C PHE A 64 11.27 -12.13 20.48
N LEU A 65 10.91 -10.98 21.09
CA LEU A 65 11.69 -10.37 22.16
C LEU A 65 11.86 -11.31 23.37
N ILE A 66 10.77 -11.92 23.83
CA ILE A 66 10.81 -12.84 24.97
C ILE A 66 11.62 -14.09 24.67
N SER A 67 11.50 -14.66 23.45
CA SER A 67 12.32 -15.81 23.03
C SER A 67 13.81 -15.47 23.07
N ILE A 68 14.18 -14.27 22.59
CA ILE A 68 15.57 -13.79 22.65
C ILE A 68 16.05 -13.62 24.09
N LEU A 69 15.23 -13.04 24.97
CA LEU A 69 15.58 -12.89 26.38
C LEU A 69 15.85 -14.24 27.05
N ILE A 70 15.01 -15.26 26.79
CA ILE A 70 15.22 -16.61 27.32
C ILE A 70 16.54 -17.20 26.80
N ILE A 71 16.87 -17.04 25.51
CA ILE A 71 18.14 -17.49 24.94
C ILE A 71 19.33 -16.78 25.61
N ALA A 72 19.26 -15.46 25.78
CA ALA A 72 20.33 -14.68 26.41
C ALA A 72 20.56 -15.10 27.87
N PHE A 73 19.49 -15.21 28.67
CA PHE A 73 19.58 -15.64 30.06
C PHE A 73 20.07 -17.08 30.18
N SER A 74 19.58 -18.00 29.35
CA SER A 74 20.02 -19.39 29.37
C SER A 74 21.49 -19.54 28.98
N LEU A 75 22.00 -18.82 27.98
CA LEU A 75 23.43 -18.81 27.65
C LEU A 75 24.29 -18.23 28.78
N ALA A 76 23.85 -17.12 29.39
CA ALA A 76 24.56 -16.54 30.54
C ALA A 76 24.63 -17.52 31.72
N MET A 77 23.52 -18.21 32.01
CA MET A 77 23.44 -19.22 33.06
C MET A 77 24.24 -20.49 32.73
N TYR A 78 24.26 -20.92 31.47
CA TYR A 78 25.11 -22.02 31.01
C TYR A 78 26.58 -21.74 31.30
N LEU A 79 27.08 -20.54 30.96
CA LEU A 79 28.46 -20.15 31.19
C LEU A 79 28.78 -20.09 32.69
N LEU A 80 27.86 -19.56 33.50
CA LEU A 80 27.96 -19.58 34.96
C LEU A 80 28.10 -21.01 35.50
N MET A 81 27.20 -21.91 35.08
CA MET A 81 27.20 -23.30 35.54
C MET A 81 28.45 -24.05 35.08
N ARG A 82 28.91 -23.82 33.85
CA ARG A 82 30.15 -24.41 33.33
C ARG A 82 31.35 -23.98 34.17
N LYS A 83 31.47 -22.69 34.49
CA LYS A 83 32.59 -22.17 35.30
C LYS A 83 32.53 -22.63 36.76
N LYS A 84 31.34 -22.89 37.28
CA LYS A 84 31.11 -23.37 38.65
C LYS A 84 31.05 -24.89 38.76
N GLU A 85 31.29 -25.62 37.66
CA GLU A 85 31.19 -27.08 37.58
C GLU A 85 29.86 -27.61 38.13
N LYS A 86 28.77 -26.91 37.81
CA LYS A 86 27.39 -27.25 38.20
C LYS A 86 26.61 -27.82 37.01
N PRO A 87 25.47 -28.50 37.26
CA PRO A 87 24.64 -29.07 36.19
C PRO A 87 24.21 -28.00 35.17
N LYS A 88 24.59 -28.21 33.91
CA LYS A 88 24.41 -27.25 32.79
C LYS A 88 23.29 -27.62 31.81
N ASN A 89 22.76 -28.84 31.90
CA ASN A 89 21.87 -29.43 30.90
C ASN A 89 20.57 -28.65 30.69
N LEU A 90 19.96 -28.12 31.75
CA LEU A 90 18.76 -27.28 31.65
C LEU A 90 18.99 -26.06 30.76
N TYR A 91 20.14 -25.41 30.91
CA TYR A 91 20.45 -24.19 30.19
C TYR A 91 20.79 -24.46 28.73
N ILE A 92 21.44 -25.59 28.43
CA ILE A 92 21.61 -26.07 27.06
C ILE A 92 20.24 -26.36 26.43
N ALA A 93 19.36 -27.06 27.14
CA ALA A 93 18.02 -27.39 26.65
C ALA A 93 17.20 -26.11 26.39
N LEU A 94 17.18 -25.16 27.33
CA LEU A 94 16.52 -23.86 27.17
C LEU A 94 17.09 -23.09 25.97
N SER A 95 18.41 -22.93 25.87
CA SER A 95 19.00 -22.17 24.77
C SER A 95 18.71 -22.80 23.41
N THR A 96 18.91 -24.12 23.28
CA THR A 96 18.72 -24.84 22.01
C THR A 96 17.26 -24.84 21.61
N TYR A 97 16.36 -25.16 22.53
CA TYR A 97 14.93 -25.19 22.25
C TYR A 97 14.41 -23.81 21.83
N TYR A 98 14.77 -22.73 22.54
CA TYR A 98 14.28 -21.40 22.21
C TYR A 98 14.90 -20.81 20.93
N ILE A 99 16.09 -21.25 20.52
CA ILE A 99 16.63 -20.97 19.18
C ILE A 99 15.74 -21.60 18.10
N LEU A 100 15.39 -22.88 18.25
CA LEU A 100 14.50 -23.57 17.31
C LEU A 100 13.09 -22.97 17.31
N TYR A 101 12.57 -22.62 18.49
CA TYR A 101 11.28 -21.95 18.62
C TYR A 101 11.28 -20.57 17.94
N PHE A 102 12.36 -19.80 18.08
CA PHE A 102 12.50 -18.51 17.38
C PHE A 102 12.45 -18.68 15.86
N ILE A 103 13.13 -19.69 15.31
CA ILE A 103 13.02 -20.05 13.88
C ILE A 103 11.58 -20.44 13.54
N GLY A 104 10.92 -21.24 14.39
CA GLY A 104 9.51 -21.60 14.26
C GLY A 104 8.59 -20.39 14.22
N LEU A 105 8.81 -19.37 15.06
CA LEU A 105 8.05 -18.11 15.04
C LEU A 105 8.14 -17.38 13.69
N ILE A 106 9.32 -17.39 13.05
CA ILE A 106 9.50 -16.83 11.71
C ILE A 106 8.65 -17.61 10.70
N VAL A 107 8.66 -18.95 10.77
CA VAL A 107 7.86 -19.80 9.89
C VAL A 107 6.36 -19.55 10.09
N TYR A 108 5.88 -19.53 11.34
CA TYR A 108 4.47 -19.22 11.62
C TYR A 108 4.07 -17.84 11.11
N PHE A 109 4.93 -16.82 11.31
CA PHE A 109 4.69 -15.48 10.80
C PHE A 109 4.54 -15.45 9.27
N MET A 110 5.41 -16.16 8.54
CA MET A 110 5.31 -16.27 7.09
C MET A 110 4.02 -16.98 6.64
N ILE A 111 3.60 -18.03 7.36
CA ILE A 111 2.36 -18.75 7.07
C ILE A 111 1.15 -17.83 7.24
N PHE A 112 1.03 -17.14 8.39
CA PHE A 112 -0.07 -16.22 8.64
C PHE A 112 -0.11 -15.09 7.60
N ARG A 113 1.04 -14.57 7.17
CA ARG A 113 1.13 -13.57 6.10
C ARG A 113 0.68 -14.11 4.74
N SER A 114 1.05 -15.34 4.40
CA SER A 114 0.59 -16.00 3.16
C SER A 114 -0.94 -16.13 3.13
N MET A 115 -1.54 -16.39 4.30
CA MET A 115 -2.99 -16.52 4.47
C MET A 115 -3.78 -15.24 4.20
N GLU A 116 -3.14 -14.07 4.20
CA GLU A 116 -3.79 -12.80 3.81
C GLU A 116 -4.08 -12.70 2.30
N ALA A 117 -3.36 -13.48 1.48
CA ALA A 117 -3.49 -13.46 0.03
C ALA A 117 -3.96 -14.81 -0.56
N HIS A 118 -3.73 -15.92 0.16
CA HIS A 118 -4.03 -17.27 -0.32
C HIS A 118 -4.67 -18.11 0.78
N GLN A 119 -5.71 -18.87 0.47
CA GLN A 119 -6.28 -19.81 1.43
C GLN A 119 -5.37 -21.04 1.61
N LEU A 120 -5.20 -21.52 2.84
CA LEU A 120 -4.52 -22.78 3.11
C LEU A 120 -5.47 -23.96 2.86
N THR A 121 -4.93 -25.03 2.26
CA THR A 121 -5.65 -26.31 2.20
C THR A 121 -5.82 -26.89 3.60
N ILE A 122 -6.93 -27.59 3.84
CA ILE A 122 -7.24 -28.21 5.15
C ILE A 122 -6.11 -29.15 5.59
N ARG A 123 -5.53 -29.91 4.65
CA ARG A 123 -4.38 -30.78 4.92
C ARG A 123 -3.18 -30.01 5.49
N ASN A 124 -2.82 -28.89 4.89
CA ASN A 124 -1.69 -28.09 5.37
C ASN A 124 -1.99 -27.47 6.74
N ALA A 125 -3.23 -27.01 6.96
CA ALA A 125 -3.65 -26.48 8.26
C ALA A 125 -3.62 -27.53 9.39
N MET A 126 -3.99 -28.79 9.10
CA MET A 126 -3.86 -29.89 10.06
C MET A 126 -2.39 -30.16 10.44
N ILE A 127 -1.49 -30.20 9.44
CA ILE A 127 -0.05 -30.37 9.70
C ILE A 127 0.46 -29.25 10.60
N ILE A 128 0.11 -28.00 10.31
CA ILE A 128 0.57 -26.85 11.11
C ILE A 128 0.03 -26.93 12.54
N ARG A 129 -1.26 -27.26 12.73
CA ARG A 129 -1.86 -27.47 14.06
C ARG A 129 -1.08 -28.52 14.85
N ASP A 130 -0.84 -29.68 14.26
CA ASP A 130 -0.23 -30.82 14.94
C ASP A 130 1.25 -30.55 15.27
N VAL A 131 2.00 -29.92 14.36
CA VAL A 131 3.36 -29.44 14.62
C VAL A 131 3.37 -28.42 15.75
N THR A 132 2.40 -27.51 15.81
CA THR A 132 2.30 -26.51 16.90
C THR A 132 2.07 -27.16 18.25
N LEU A 133 1.26 -28.23 18.30
CA LEU A 133 1.07 -29.02 19.51
C LEU A 133 2.38 -29.69 19.96
N ILE A 134 3.11 -30.32 19.02
CA ILE A 134 4.40 -30.96 19.29
C ILE A 134 5.42 -29.94 19.82
N VAL A 135 5.46 -28.73 19.23
CA VAL A 135 6.33 -27.64 19.68
C VAL A 135 5.97 -27.20 21.10
N MET A 136 4.69 -27.22 21.49
CA MET A 136 4.24 -26.76 22.80
C MET A 136 4.66 -27.68 23.96
N LEU A 137 4.72 -29.00 23.74
CA LEU A 137 4.97 -29.98 24.81
C LEU A 137 6.32 -29.78 25.54
N PRO A 138 7.47 -29.61 24.85
CA PRO A 138 8.73 -29.31 25.53
C PRO A 138 8.71 -28.00 26.33
N GLN A 139 7.90 -27.00 25.95
CA GLN A 139 7.81 -25.73 26.70
C GLN A 139 7.26 -25.95 28.10
N PHE A 140 6.23 -26.79 28.25
CA PHE A 140 5.68 -27.14 29.55
C PHE A 140 6.72 -27.84 30.43
N ALA A 141 7.51 -28.77 29.88
CA ALA A 141 8.58 -29.41 30.62
C ALA A 141 9.65 -28.39 31.08
N LEU A 142 10.06 -27.48 30.20
CA LEU A 142 11.03 -26.43 30.51
C LEU A 142 10.48 -25.39 31.51
N LEU A 143 9.18 -25.11 31.48
CA LEU A 143 8.48 -24.26 32.46
C LEU A 143 8.61 -24.84 33.87
N VAL A 144 8.25 -26.12 34.02
CA VAL A 144 8.29 -26.82 35.32
C VAL A 144 9.72 -26.85 35.87
N LEU A 145 10.70 -27.18 35.02
CA LEU A 145 12.12 -27.19 35.43
C LEU A 145 12.63 -25.80 35.84
N SER A 146 12.16 -24.74 35.17
CA SER A 146 12.51 -23.35 35.50
C SER A 146 11.86 -22.91 36.81
N LEU A 147 10.61 -23.31 37.05
CA LEU A 147 9.87 -23.03 38.27
C LEU A 147 10.52 -23.70 39.50
N ILE A 148 10.92 -24.98 39.39
CA ILE A 148 11.63 -25.70 40.46
C ILE A 148 12.90 -24.93 40.86
N ARG A 149 13.66 -24.41 39.88
CA ARG A 149 14.86 -23.60 40.11
C ARG A 149 14.56 -22.22 40.70
N ALA A 150 13.42 -21.63 40.37
CA ALA A 150 12.97 -20.35 40.91
C ALA A 150 12.62 -20.44 42.40
N VAL A 151 11.82 -21.45 42.75
CA VAL A 151 11.38 -21.69 44.14
C VAL A 151 12.55 -22.21 45.00
N GLY A 152 13.54 -22.86 44.38
CA GLY A 152 14.67 -23.47 45.11
C GLY A 152 14.25 -24.73 45.87
N PHE A 153 13.16 -25.36 45.43
CA PHE A 153 12.58 -26.55 46.04
C PHE A 153 13.51 -27.76 45.83
N ASP A 154 14.15 -28.22 46.90
CA ASP A 154 14.96 -29.44 46.90
C ASP A 154 14.05 -30.63 47.26
N ILE A 155 13.55 -31.32 46.24
CA ILE A 155 12.65 -32.49 46.37
C ILE A 155 13.26 -33.58 47.29
N LYS A 156 14.60 -33.58 47.50
CA LYS A 156 15.30 -34.55 48.33
C LYS A 156 15.48 -34.16 49.80
N LYS A 157 15.18 -32.93 50.23
CA LYS A 157 15.57 -32.41 51.57
C LYS A 157 14.45 -31.72 52.36
N PHE A 158 13.21 -32.14 52.18
CA PHE A 158 12.08 -31.50 52.85
C PHE A 158 12.03 -31.85 54.37
N ASN A 159 12.36 -30.89 55.24
CA ASN A 159 12.13 -30.99 56.69
C ASN A 159 11.77 -29.61 57.26
N PHE A 160 10.48 -29.41 57.59
CA PHE A 160 9.87 -28.12 57.96
C PHE A 160 10.34 -27.50 59.28
N SER A 161 11.01 -28.24 60.16
CA SER A 161 11.40 -27.74 61.49
C SER A 161 12.66 -26.85 61.50
N LYS A 162 13.41 -26.75 60.39
CA LYS A 162 14.66 -25.98 60.34
C LYS A 162 14.53 -24.54 59.82
N ASP A 163 13.49 -24.24 59.04
CA ASP A 163 13.33 -22.95 58.37
C ASP A 163 12.73 -21.84 59.27
N LEU A 164 12.26 -22.18 60.48
CA LEU A 164 11.73 -21.24 61.48
C LEU A 164 12.82 -20.58 62.36
N LYS A 165 14.11 -20.94 62.22
CA LYS A 165 15.19 -20.48 63.10
C LYS A 165 16.21 -19.52 62.47
N GLU A 166 16.03 -19.11 61.20
CA GLU A 166 16.95 -18.20 60.49
C GLU A 166 16.40 -16.77 60.31
N LEU A 167 15.34 -16.41 61.04
CA LEU A 167 14.83 -15.04 61.11
C LEU A 167 15.18 -14.43 62.46
N ASP A 168 16.44 -14.01 62.61
CA ASP A 168 16.84 -13.07 63.65
C ASP A 168 17.58 -11.91 62.99
N ILE A 169 17.09 -10.70 63.24
CA ILE A 169 17.51 -9.44 62.62
C ILE A 169 18.51 -8.80 63.58
N SER A 170 19.71 -8.44 63.12
CA SER A 170 20.68 -7.69 63.91
C SER A 170 20.48 -6.18 63.73
N GLU A 171 20.28 -5.46 64.84
CA GLU A 171 20.30 -4.00 64.95
C GLU A 171 21.73 -3.45 64.82
N GLU A 172 22.15 -3.10 63.61
CA GLU A 172 23.27 -2.19 63.35
C GLU A 172 22.88 -1.26 62.19
N ASP A 173 21.86 -0.42 62.40
CA ASP A 173 21.41 0.57 61.42
C ASP A 173 21.05 1.92 62.09
N ASN A 174 21.77 2.27 63.16
CA ASN A 174 21.74 3.61 63.76
C ASN A 174 23.07 4.33 63.48
N GLU A 175 23.24 4.82 62.26
CA GLU A 175 24.15 5.93 61.97
C GLU A 175 23.33 7.12 61.46
N GLU A 176 23.24 8.17 62.29
CA GLU A 176 22.77 9.48 61.88
C GLU A 176 23.76 10.06 60.86
N PHE A 177 23.25 10.53 59.71
CA PHE A 177 24.04 11.30 58.76
C PHE A 177 23.42 12.69 58.55
N GLU A 178 24.27 13.70 58.74
CA GLU A 178 23.92 15.11 58.60
C GLU A 178 23.83 15.50 57.12
N PHE A 179 22.70 16.09 56.72
CA PHE A 179 22.38 16.41 55.33
C PHE A 179 22.86 17.83 54.98
N VAL A 180 24.03 17.93 54.33
CA VAL A 180 24.50 19.20 53.76
C VAL A 180 24.10 19.29 52.27
N LEU A 181 23.13 20.16 51.98
CA LEU A 181 22.73 20.54 50.63
C LEU A 181 23.70 21.57 50.04
N GLY A 182 24.68 21.08 49.30
CA GLY A 182 25.48 21.87 48.36
C GLY A 182 25.68 21.05 47.08
N VAL A 183 24.90 21.32 46.04
CA VAL A 183 24.97 20.57 44.77
C VAL A 183 26.17 21.07 43.95
N ASP A 184 27.35 20.51 44.25
CA ASP A 184 28.56 20.77 43.50
C ASP A 184 28.61 19.91 42.22
N SER A 185 28.10 20.47 41.13
CA SER A 185 28.00 19.81 39.81
C SER A 185 29.32 19.15 39.35
N TYR A 186 30.47 19.69 39.76
CA TYR A 186 31.79 19.16 39.42
C TYR A 186 32.07 17.78 40.06
N LYS A 187 31.56 17.55 41.27
CA LYS A 187 31.67 16.26 41.98
C LYS A 187 30.87 15.17 41.26
N TYR A 188 29.71 15.51 40.71
CA TYR A 188 28.89 14.63 39.87
C TYR A 188 29.56 14.28 38.54
N PHE A 189 30.14 15.26 37.83
CA PHE A 189 30.88 15.00 36.59
C PHE A 189 32.14 14.15 36.80
N ARG A 190 32.82 14.29 37.95
CA ARG A 190 33.95 13.45 38.34
C ARG A 190 33.51 12.02 38.63
N TYR A 191 32.39 11.84 39.34
CA TYR A 191 31.79 10.54 39.61
C TYR A 191 31.35 9.83 38.31
N LEU A 192 30.67 10.55 37.41
CA LEU A 192 30.28 10.02 36.10
C LEU A 192 31.49 9.60 35.26
N ARG A 193 32.53 10.43 35.14
CA ARG A 193 33.77 10.06 34.40
C ARG A 193 34.48 8.84 35.01
N ARG A 194 34.46 8.69 36.33
CA ARG A 194 34.96 7.49 37.00
C ARG A 194 34.13 6.26 36.63
N ARG A 195 32.80 6.36 36.69
CA ARG A 195 31.88 5.28 36.30
C ARG A 195 32.01 4.90 34.82
N VAL A 196 32.18 5.87 33.92
CA VAL A 196 32.41 5.64 32.49
C VAL A 196 33.73 4.90 32.26
N ARG A 197 34.81 5.26 32.97
CA ARG A 197 36.06 4.49 32.92
C ARG A 197 35.90 3.07 33.45
N GLU A 198 35.30 2.92 34.62
CA GLU A 198 35.04 1.61 35.24
C GLU A 198 34.18 0.72 34.32
N PHE A 199 33.15 1.29 33.68
CA PHE A 199 32.35 0.61 32.66
C PHE A 199 33.15 0.26 31.42
N LYS A 200 33.99 1.17 30.90
CA LYS A 200 34.89 0.90 29.77
C LYS A 200 35.84 -0.25 30.07
N TYR A 201 36.44 -0.27 31.26
CA TYR A 201 37.31 -1.39 31.69
C TYR A 201 36.52 -2.69 31.81
N TYR A 202 35.31 -2.65 32.37
CA TYR A 202 34.42 -3.80 32.46
C TYR A 202 34.03 -4.37 31.08
N VAL A 203 33.76 -3.51 30.10
CA VAL A 203 33.51 -3.91 28.70
C VAL A 203 34.77 -4.50 28.06
N LEU A 204 35.94 -3.89 28.27
CA LEU A 204 37.22 -4.36 27.74
C LEU A 204 37.63 -5.73 28.34
N GLU A 205 37.27 -5.98 29.58
CA GLU A 205 37.52 -7.24 30.29
C GLU A 205 36.51 -8.34 29.87
N ASN A 206 35.28 -7.96 29.54
CA ASN A 206 34.22 -8.86 29.09
C ASN A 206 33.91 -8.73 27.59
N LYS A 207 34.92 -8.43 26.76
CA LYS A 207 34.78 -8.14 25.32
C LYS A 207 33.87 -9.13 24.60
N PHE A 208 34.09 -10.43 24.81
CA PHE A 208 33.30 -11.47 24.16
C PHE A 208 31.80 -11.41 24.51
N MET A 209 31.46 -11.21 25.79
CA MET A 209 30.06 -11.10 26.24
C MET A 209 29.39 -9.84 25.68
N PHE A 210 30.09 -8.70 25.70
CA PHE A 210 29.57 -7.45 25.13
C PHE A 210 29.46 -7.51 23.62
N THR A 211 30.36 -8.20 22.91
CA THR A 211 30.24 -8.43 21.46
C THR A 211 28.99 -9.25 21.14
N ILE A 212 28.70 -10.31 21.90
CA ILE A 212 27.47 -11.10 21.72
C ILE A 212 26.23 -10.24 22.01
N LEU A 213 26.22 -9.48 23.12
CA LEU A 213 25.09 -8.61 23.48
C LEU A 213 24.86 -7.52 22.42
N MET A 214 25.93 -6.91 21.91
CA MET A 214 25.88 -5.86 20.89
C MET A 214 25.38 -6.42 19.56
N SER A 215 25.89 -7.60 19.15
CA SER A 215 25.42 -8.30 17.96
C SER A 215 23.92 -8.60 18.04
N LEU A 216 23.47 -9.14 19.18
CA LEU A 216 22.07 -9.43 19.44
C LEU A 216 21.19 -8.16 19.39
N THR A 217 21.64 -7.08 20.03
CA THR A 217 20.94 -5.78 20.03
C THR A 217 20.82 -5.21 18.61
N CYS A 218 21.89 -5.33 17.82
CA CYS A 218 21.92 -4.89 16.43
C CYS A 218 20.96 -5.72 15.57
N SER A 219 20.92 -7.05 15.75
CA SER A 219 19.95 -7.92 15.08
C SER A 219 18.50 -7.57 15.42
N ILE A 220 18.20 -7.24 16.68
CA ILE A 220 16.86 -6.78 17.11
C ILE A 220 16.48 -5.48 16.40
N LEU A 221 17.36 -4.48 16.42
CA LEU A 221 17.13 -3.21 15.74
C LEU A 221 16.90 -3.41 14.25
N LEU A 222 17.69 -4.28 13.62
CA LEU A 222 17.57 -4.59 12.20
C LEU A 222 16.22 -5.25 11.86
N ILE A 223 15.78 -6.24 12.66
CA ILE A 223 14.48 -6.89 12.50
C ILE A 223 13.33 -5.90 12.69
N ILE A 224 13.37 -5.06 13.74
CA ILE A 224 12.35 -4.03 13.99
C ILE A 224 12.27 -3.08 12.79
N THR A 225 13.42 -2.65 12.26
CA THR A 225 13.49 -1.74 11.13
C THR A 225 12.90 -2.38 9.87
N ILE A 226 13.26 -3.63 9.57
CA ILE A 226 12.72 -4.39 8.44
C ILE A 226 11.20 -4.56 8.58
N LEU A 227 10.70 -4.96 9.76
CA LEU A 227 9.26 -5.12 9.99
C LEU A 227 8.51 -3.80 9.86
N ASN A 228 9.08 -2.69 10.34
CA ASN A 228 8.49 -1.37 10.20
C ASN A 228 8.31 -0.98 8.73
N PHE A 229 9.34 -1.14 7.89
CA PHE A 229 9.27 -0.76 6.47
C PHE A 229 8.46 -1.74 5.60
N THR A 230 8.50 -3.03 5.91
CA THR A 230 7.91 -4.07 5.04
C THR A 230 6.52 -4.52 5.44
N VAL A 231 6.13 -4.30 6.71
CA VAL A 231 4.87 -4.77 7.29
C VAL A 231 4.02 -3.60 7.77
N TYR A 232 4.49 -2.85 8.76
CA TYR A 232 3.64 -1.89 9.46
C TYR A 232 3.37 -0.60 8.66
N ASN A 233 4.41 -0.03 8.05
CA ASN A 233 4.34 1.22 7.27
C ASN A 233 4.62 1.00 5.79
N ARG A 234 4.20 -0.15 5.26
CA ARG A 234 4.41 -0.48 3.86
C ARG A 234 3.71 0.54 2.96
N THR A 235 4.47 1.08 2.02
CA THR A 235 3.94 1.92 0.93
C THR A 235 3.95 1.12 -0.35
N TYR A 236 2.80 1.02 -1.01
CA TYR A 236 2.63 0.31 -2.27
C TYR A 236 2.93 1.23 -3.45
N GLY A 237 3.51 0.66 -4.51
CA GLY A 237 3.79 1.37 -5.76
C GLY A 237 2.75 1.12 -6.85
N LYS A 238 2.99 1.74 -8.01
CA LYS A 238 2.26 1.47 -9.26
C LYS A 238 2.20 -0.04 -9.55
N ASN A 239 1.04 -0.51 -10.03
CA ASN A 239 0.75 -1.91 -10.38
C ASN A 239 0.86 -2.94 -9.25
N GLN A 240 1.08 -2.52 -8.00
CA GLN A 240 1.02 -3.44 -6.86
C GLN A 240 -0.42 -3.60 -6.39
N LYS A 241 -0.80 -4.85 -6.08
CA LYS A 241 -2.12 -5.18 -5.53
C LYS A 241 -2.17 -4.85 -4.05
N VAL A 242 -3.24 -4.17 -3.63
CA VAL A 242 -3.52 -3.78 -2.26
C VAL A 242 -4.91 -4.29 -1.90
N ASN A 243 -5.01 -5.10 -0.85
CA ASN A 243 -6.32 -5.50 -0.33
C ASN A 243 -6.78 -4.45 0.67
N ALA A 244 -7.95 -3.86 0.44
CA ALA A 244 -8.61 -2.94 1.36
C ALA A 244 -10.12 -2.88 1.05
N ASN A 245 -10.96 -2.65 2.06
CA ASN A 245 -12.43 -2.51 1.90
C ASN A 245 -13.08 -3.70 1.16
N ASN A 246 -12.64 -4.93 1.46
CA ASN A 246 -13.08 -6.16 0.78
C ASN A 246 -12.85 -6.18 -0.74
N LEU A 247 -11.99 -5.31 -1.25
CA LEU A 247 -11.59 -5.21 -2.65
C LEU A 247 -10.08 -5.39 -2.77
N THR A 248 -9.65 -5.84 -3.94
CA THR A 248 -8.25 -5.76 -4.36
C THR A 248 -8.11 -4.56 -5.29
N LEU A 249 -7.28 -3.60 -4.90
CA LEU A 249 -7.00 -2.38 -5.63
C LEU A 249 -5.66 -2.51 -6.36
N GLN A 250 -5.58 -1.96 -7.55
CA GLN A 250 -4.33 -1.80 -8.28
C GLN A 250 -4.30 -0.42 -8.95
N VAL A 251 -3.37 0.44 -8.54
CA VAL A 251 -3.17 1.74 -9.21
C VAL A 251 -2.39 1.52 -10.49
N ASN A 252 -3.07 1.73 -11.62
CA ASN A 252 -2.51 1.53 -12.96
C ASN A 252 -1.66 2.73 -13.38
N ASN A 253 -2.18 3.95 -13.20
CA ASN A 253 -1.51 5.19 -13.57
C ASN A 253 -2.01 6.36 -12.70
N SER A 254 -1.26 7.46 -12.71
CA SER A 254 -1.66 8.72 -12.11
C SER A 254 -1.24 9.88 -12.99
N TYR A 255 -2.06 10.93 -13.06
CA TYR A 255 -1.87 12.10 -13.93
C TYR A 255 -2.14 13.38 -13.15
N LEU A 256 -1.47 14.47 -13.51
CA LEU A 256 -1.65 15.79 -12.93
C LEU A 256 -1.85 16.80 -14.06
N THR A 257 -2.93 17.58 -14.00
CA THR A 257 -3.27 18.55 -15.04
C THR A 257 -4.17 19.66 -14.51
N ASN A 258 -4.14 20.86 -15.10
CA ASN A 258 -5.14 21.91 -14.91
C ASN A 258 -6.13 22.03 -16.10
N MET A 259 -5.94 21.23 -17.15
CA MET A 259 -6.73 21.27 -18.37
C MET A 259 -7.57 20.00 -18.56
N SER A 260 -8.63 20.10 -19.34
CA SER A 260 -9.49 19.02 -19.83
C SER A 260 -8.85 18.24 -20.97
N TYR A 261 -9.57 17.23 -21.48
CA TYR A 261 -9.12 16.39 -22.60
C TYR A 261 -8.84 17.18 -23.89
N ASP A 262 -9.55 18.28 -24.13
CA ASP A 262 -9.41 19.17 -25.30
C ASP A 262 -8.44 20.34 -25.07
N GLY A 263 -7.73 20.35 -23.94
CA GLY A 263 -6.72 21.35 -23.62
C GLY A 263 -7.27 22.67 -23.06
N THR A 264 -8.57 22.73 -22.75
CA THR A 264 -9.17 23.91 -22.09
C THR A 264 -8.87 23.90 -20.59
N GLU A 265 -8.49 25.05 -20.03
CA GLU A 265 -8.28 25.17 -18.58
C GLU A 265 -9.61 25.04 -17.84
N ILE A 266 -9.67 24.15 -16.84
CA ILE A 266 -10.93 23.77 -16.19
C ILE A 266 -11.33 24.81 -15.13
N ALA A 267 -10.35 25.28 -14.35
CA ALA A 267 -10.55 26.23 -13.27
C ALA A 267 -9.24 26.94 -12.92
N GLU A 268 -9.34 28.23 -12.61
CA GLU A 268 -8.21 29.07 -12.22
C GLU A 268 -7.57 28.57 -10.91
N ASP A 269 -6.22 28.58 -10.86
CA ASP A 269 -5.39 28.15 -9.72
C ASP A 269 -5.69 26.76 -9.14
N THR A 270 -6.36 25.93 -9.93
CA THR A 270 -6.84 24.60 -9.55
C THR A 270 -6.20 23.53 -10.42
N TYR A 271 -5.69 22.49 -9.79
CA TYR A 271 -5.11 21.33 -10.46
C TYR A 271 -5.90 20.08 -10.10
N PHE A 272 -5.85 19.09 -10.98
CA PHE A 272 -6.54 17.82 -10.83
C PHE A 272 -5.52 16.70 -10.83
N LEU A 273 -5.50 15.93 -9.73
CA LEU A 273 -4.79 14.66 -9.68
C LEU A 273 -5.77 13.54 -10.05
N ILE A 274 -5.51 12.85 -11.15
CA ILE A 274 -6.33 11.75 -11.66
C ILE A 274 -5.61 10.45 -11.37
N VAL A 275 -6.28 9.51 -10.69
CA VAL A 275 -5.72 8.21 -10.34
C VAL A 275 -6.56 7.13 -11.00
N ASN A 276 -5.97 6.37 -11.93
CA ASN A 276 -6.60 5.22 -12.58
C ASN A 276 -6.37 3.97 -11.72
N ILE A 277 -7.45 3.40 -11.20
CA ILE A 277 -7.43 2.28 -10.26
C ILE A 277 -8.32 1.15 -10.79
N THR A 278 -7.76 -0.06 -10.87
CA THR A 278 -8.54 -1.27 -11.03
C THR A 278 -9.01 -1.74 -9.66
N PHE A 279 -10.31 -2.00 -9.54
CA PHE A 279 -10.94 -2.62 -8.38
C PHE A 279 -11.39 -4.02 -8.75
N THR A 280 -10.94 -5.02 -8.02
CA THR A 280 -11.37 -6.41 -8.17
C THR A 280 -12.18 -6.82 -6.96
N ASN A 281 -13.43 -7.23 -7.20
CA ASN A 281 -14.31 -7.79 -6.19
C ASN A 281 -14.28 -9.31 -6.25
N SER A 282 -13.56 -9.94 -5.33
CA SER A 282 -13.47 -11.40 -5.23
C SER A 282 -14.62 -12.03 -4.45
N SER A 283 -15.49 -11.21 -3.85
CA SER A 283 -16.58 -11.69 -2.99
C SER A 283 -17.77 -12.24 -3.80
N GLY A 284 -18.70 -12.90 -3.10
CA GLY A 284 -19.93 -13.41 -3.68
C GLY A 284 -21.03 -12.36 -3.90
N GLN A 285 -20.81 -11.12 -3.46
CA GLN A 285 -21.79 -10.02 -3.50
C GLN A 285 -21.20 -8.80 -4.23
N SER A 286 -22.04 -8.05 -4.93
CA SER A 286 -21.61 -6.79 -5.57
C SER A 286 -21.48 -5.69 -4.51
N THR A 287 -20.57 -4.74 -4.71
CA THR A 287 -20.31 -3.66 -3.74
C THR A 287 -20.18 -2.29 -4.42
N ILE A 288 -20.28 -1.21 -3.66
CA ILE A 288 -20.14 0.18 -4.13
C ILE A 288 -18.91 0.79 -3.45
N LEU A 289 -18.19 1.67 -4.15
CA LEU A 289 -17.04 2.36 -3.59
C LEU A 289 -17.47 3.47 -2.63
N GLU A 290 -17.01 3.39 -1.40
CA GLU A 290 -17.07 4.48 -0.44
C GLU A 290 -15.91 5.44 -0.66
N LEU A 291 -16.14 6.50 -1.42
CA LEU A 291 -15.10 7.46 -1.81
C LEU A 291 -14.35 8.11 -0.65
N GLN A 292 -14.97 8.20 0.53
CA GLN A 292 -14.33 8.71 1.74
C GLN A 292 -13.17 7.83 2.22
N ASN A 293 -13.11 6.57 1.78
CA ASN A 293 -12.02 5.68 2.12
C ASN A 293 -10.78 5.92 1.25
N TYR A 294 -10.85 6.76 0.22
CA TYR A 294 -9.75 7.05 -0.70
C TYR A 294 -9.37 8.52 -0.58
N CYS A 295 -8.38 8.83 0.25
CA CYS A 295 -8.00 10.21 0.52
C CYS A 295 -6.55 10.49 0.16
N LEU A 296 -6.31 11.64 -0.43
CA LEU A 296 -4.99 12.15 -0.75
C LEU A 296 -4.48 13.01 0.41
N GLU A 297 -3.25 12.80 0.85
CA GLU A 297 -2.59 13.74 1.75
C GLU A 297 -1.85 14.82 0.97
N THR A 298 -2.24 16.07 1.23
CA THR A 298 -1.59 17.26 0.69
C THR A 298 -1.05 18.14 1.83
N LYS A 299 -0.38 19.25 1.49
CA LYS A 299 0.11 20.19 2.50
C LYS A 299 -1.04 20.89 3.22
N SER A 300 -2.16 21.10 2.51
CA SER A 300 -3.37 21.74 3.03
C SER A 300 -4.32 20.79 3.76
N GLY A 301 -4.00 19.50 3.84
CA GLY A 301 -4.80 18.51 4.55
C GLY A 301 -5.21 17.31 3.69
N LYS A 302 -6.33 16.69 4.02
CA LYS A 302 -6.88 15.54 3.28
C LYS A 302 -7.81 16.02 2.17
N VAL A 303 -7.63 15.46 0.97
CA VAL A 303 -8.47 15.72 -0.21
C VAL A 303 -9.14 14.43 -0.64
N TYR A 304 -10.41 14.49 -1.01
CA TYR A 304 -11.23 13.35 -1.41
C TYR A 304 -11.59 13.44 -2.90
N PRO A 305 -11.87 12.32 -3.58
CA PRO A 305 -12.18 12.34 -4.99
C PRO A 305 -13.58 12.91 -5.24
N THR A 306 -13.70 13.65 -6.33
CA THR A 306 -14.95 14.26 -6.81
C THR A 306 -15.51 13.47 -7.98
N LEU A 307 -16.83 13.29 -8.00
CA LEU A 307 -17.52 12.56 -9.08
C LEU A 307 -17.83 13.45 -10.29
N THR A 308 -18.11 14.72 -10.04
CA THR A 308 -18.63 15.69 -11.02
C THR A 308 -17.60 16.11 -12.06
N ARG A 309 -16.30 15.89 -11.81
CA ARG A 309 -15.22 16.35 -12.69
C ARG A 309 -14.76 15.30 -13.70
N SER A 310 -15.25 14.07 -13.62
CA SER A 310 -14.73 12.96 -14.45
C SER A 310 -14.94 13.14 -15.96
N SER A 311 -15.93 13.93 -16.39
CA SER A 311 -16.19 14.22 -17.81
C SER A 311 -15.08 15.01 -18.50
N TYR A 312 -14.26 15.77 -17.76
CA TYR A 312 -13.08 16.44 -18.30
C TYR A 312 -11.90 15.48 -18.53
N PHE A 313 -12.04 14.21 -18.14
CA PHE A 313 -10.97 13.22 -18.10
C PHE A 313 -11.28 11.91 -18.83
N VAL A 314 -12.14 11.96 -19.84
CA VAL A 314 -12.57 10.79 -20.63
C VAL A 314 -11.43 10.05 -21.32
N ASP A 315 -10.34 10.73 -21.65
CA ASP A 315 -9.12 10.17 -22.25
C ASP A 315 -8.18 9.52 -21.23
N PHE A 316 -8.34 9.75 -19.91
CA PHE A 316 -7.57 9.04 -18.87
C PHE A 316 -8.24 7.74 -18.39
N GLY A 317 -9.54 7.59 -18.66
CA GLY A 317 -10.33 6.38 -18.38
C GLY A 317 -11.77 6.68 -17.96
N ALA A 318 -12.51 5.63 -17.59
CA ALA A 318 -13.90 5.74 -17.18
C ALA A 318 -14.04 6.38 -15.78
N GLY A 319 -14.78 7.47 -15.67
CA GLY A 319 -15.14 8.07 -14.38
C GLY A 319 -15.99 7.13 -13.54
N TYR A 320 -15.74 7.06 -12.23
CA TYR A 320 -16.65 6.36 -11.33
C TYR A 320 -17.97 7.14 -11.18
N SER A 321 -19.12 6.48 -11.18
CA SER A 321 -20.44 7.13 -11.05
C SER A 321 -21.39 6.40 -10.09
N LYS A 322 -20.84 5.82 -9.01
CA LYS A 322 -21.57 5.05 -7.98
C LYS A 322 -22.20 3.74 -8.47
N GLU A 323 -21.81 3.24 -9.63
CA GLU A 323 -22.14 1.88 -10.05
C GLU A 323 -21.57 0.83 -9.10
N LYS A 324 -22.20 -0.34 -9.14
CA LYS A 324 -21.76 -1.52 -8.41
C LYS A 324 -20.58 -2.16 -9.13
N ILE A 325 -19.59 -2.58 -8.34
CA ILE A 325 -18.55 -3.51 -8.78
C ILE A 325 -19.12 -4.90 -8.59
N GLU A 326 -19.41 -5.57 -9.70
CA GLU A 326 -20.08 -6.86 -9.71
C GLU A 326 -19.26 -7.95 -9.00
N LYS A 327 -19.94 -8.93 -8.42
CA LYS A 327 -19.29 -10.09 -7.78
C LYS A 327 -18.35 -10.80 -8.76
N LYS A 328 -17.19 -11.25 -8.25
CA LYS A 328 -16.14 -11.94 -9.02
C LYS A 328 -15.71 -11.20 -10.31
N SER A 329 -15.78 -9.87 -10.31
CA SER A 329 -15.44 -9.04 -11.47
C SER A 329 -14.35 -8.03 -11.14
N SER A 330 -13.77 -7.44 -12.20
CA SER A 330 -12.86 -6.32 -12.08
C SER A 330 -13.37 -5.15 -12.90
N SER A 331 -13.23 -3.93 -12.38
CA SER A 331 -13.60 -2.70 -13.06
C SER A 331 -12.57 -1.62 -12.80
N SER A 332 -12.18 -0.89 -13.84
CA SER A 332 -11.20 0.18 -13.76
C SER A 332 -11.89 1.54 -13.81
N TYR A 333 -11.55 2.40 -12.86
CA TYR A 333 -12.10 3.75 -12.78
C TYR A 333 -11.01 4.79 -12.53
N ILE A 334 -11.25 6.00 -13.00
CA ILE A 334 -10.51 7.17 -12.56
C ILE A 334 -11.17 7.80 -11.34
N LEU A 335 -10.35 8.11 -10.34
CA LEU A 335 -10.71 8.96 -9.21
C LEU A 335 -10.02 10.31 -9.37
N VAL A 336 -10.79 11.40 -9.32
CA VAL A 336 -10.30 12.76 -9.61
C VAL A 336 -10.25 13.58 -8.33
N TYR A 337 -9.09 14.08 -7.96
CA TYR A 337 -8.87 14.91 -6.77
C TYR A 337 -8.60 16.35 -7.20
N GLU A 338 -9.41 17.28 -6.70
CA GLU A 338 -9.24 18.72 -6.93
C GLU A 338 -8.27 19.28 -5.87
N ILE A 339 -7.13 19.82 -6.31
CA ILE A 339 -6.07 20.31 -5.44
C ILE A 339 -5.67 21.74 -5.83
N SER A 340 -5.35 22.54 -4.82
CA SER A 340 -4.90 23.92 -5.05
C SER A 340 -3.45 23.94 -5.57
N LYS A 341 -3.06 25.00 -6.28
CA LYS A 341 -1.69 25.21 -6.78
C LYS A 341 -0.59 25.03 -5.75
N LYS A 342 -0.82 25.41 -4.48
CA LYS A 342 0.15 25.25 -3.37
C LYS A 342 0.41 23.77 -2.99
N ASP A 343 -0.55 22.90 -3.28
CA ASP A 343 -0.51 21.46 -2.99
C ASP A 343 0.09 20.63 -4.13
N VAL A 344 0.41 21.26 -5.26
CA VAL A 344 1.08 20.61 -6.37
C VAL A 344 2.45 20.08 -5.94
N ALA A 345 2.66 18.79 -6.18
CA ALA A 345 3.87 18.06 -5.83
C ALA A 345 4.26 17.04 -6.91
N LYS A 346 5.54 16.64 -6.92
CA LYS A 346 6.06 15.57 -7.80
C LYS A 346 5.65 14.16 -7.37
N LYS A 347 5.27 14.00 -6.09
CA LYS A 347 4.86 12.72 -5.51
C LYS A 347 3.71 12.98 -4.56
N TYR A 348 2.79 12.02 -4.50
CA TYR A 348 1.69 12.04 -3.55
C TYR A 348 1.58 10.71 -2.83
N ASN A 349 0.89 10.72 -1.70
CA ASN A 349 0.52 9.52 -0.96
C ASN A 349 -1.00 9.41 -0.93
N LEU A 350 -1.53 8.38 -1.59
CA LEU A 350 -2.93 8.01 -1.52
C LEU A 350 -3.11 7.08 -0.32
N LYS A 351 -3.95 7.50 0.63
CA LYS A 351 -4.35 6.71 1.78
C LYS A 351 -5.67 6.04 1.51
N VAL A 352 -5.67 4.72 1.58
CA VAL A 352 -6.87 3.89 1.55
C VAL A 352 -7.19 3.48 2.98
N ILE A 353 -8.28 4.01 3.52
CA ILE A 353 -8.82 3.62 4.83
C ILE A 353 -9.44 2.23 4.68
N ASP A 354 -9.08 1.32 5.58
CA ASP A 354 -9.43 -0.11 5.52
C ASP A 354 -10.30 -0.53 6.71
N GLU A 355 -9.89 -0.15 7.93
CA GLU A 355 -10.66 -0.42 9.15
C GLU A 355 -10.53 0.76 10.12
N VAL A 356 -11.55 1.00 10.94
CA VAL A 356 -11.52 1.97 12.04
C VAL A 356 -11.46 1.20 13.35
N GLU A 357 -10.30 1.20 14.02
CA GLU A 357 -10.15 0.63 15.36
C GLU A 357 -10.52 1.67 16.42
N TYR A 358 -11.45 1.32 17.29
CA TYR A 358 -11.77 2.07 18.50
C TYR A 358 -10.90 1.56 19.66
N LYS A 359 -9.95 2.37 20.11
CA LYS A 359 -9.19 2.10 21.36
C LYS A 359 -9.40 3.25 22.33
N ALA A 360 -9.98 2.93 23.50
CA ALA A 360 -10.16 3.78 24.67
C ALA A 360 -9.97 5.29 24.41
N GLY A 361 -11.01 5.95 23.89
CA GLY A 361 -11.05 7.40 23.69
C GLY A 361 -10.39 7.96 22.42
N THR A 362 -9.79 7.12 21.56
CA THR A 362 -9.15 7.53 20.30
C THR A 362 -9.60 6.67 19.11
N ILE A 363 -9.86 7.31 17.97
CA ILE A 363 -10.21 6.67 16.70
C ILE A 363 -8.92 6.45 15.91
N HIS A 364 -8.52 5.20 15.73
CA HIS A 364 -7.35 4.84 14.92
C HIS A 364 -7.79 4.14 13.64
N SER A 365 -7.74 4.85 12.51
CA SER A 365 -7.98 4.24 11.19
C SER A 365 -6.74 3.50 10.69
N LYS A 366 -6.84 2.18 10.51
CA LYS A 366 -5.88 1.41 9.71
C LYS A 366 -6.00 1.86 8.26
N HIS A 367 -4.87 2.22 7.67
CA HIS A 367 -4.80 2.70 6.31
C HIS A 367 -3.65 2.03 5.56
N LYS A 368 -3.85 1.85 4.25
CA LYS A 368 -2.80 1.44 3.31
C LYS A 368 -2.31 2.67 2.57
N ASN A 369 -1.00 2.80 2.42
CA ASN A 369 -0.36 3.93 1.74
C ASN A 369 0.04 3.53 0.32
N ILE A 370 -0.33 4.31 -0.69
CA ILE A 370 0.04 4.08 -2.09
C ILE A 370 0.78 5.31 -2.60
N SER A 371 2.04 5.13 -3.00
CA SER A 371 2.84 6.21 -3.58
C SER A 371 2.45 6.46 -5.03
N LEU A 372 2.10 7.70 -5.33
CA LEU A 372 1.78 8.19 -6.66
C LEU A 372 2.91 9.07 -7.20
N LYS A 373 3.22 8.90 -8.49
CA LYS A 373 4.15 9.74 -9.25
C LYS A 373 3.46 10.13 -10.55
N PRO A 374 2.69 11.22 -10.58
CA PRO A 374 1.86 11.53 -11.72
C PRO A 374 2.65 12.05 -12.90
N THR A 375 2.20 11.69 -14.11
CA THR A 375 2.62 12.34 -15.35
C THR A 375 1.91 13.68 -15.48
N VAL A 376 2.63 14.73 -15.87
CA VAL A 376 2.14 16.12 -15.83
C VAL A 376 1.75 16.60 -17.24
N TYR A 377 0.57 17.22 -17.35
CA TYR A 377 0.01 17.79 -18.59
C TYR A 377 -0.51 19.20 -18.32
N ASN A 378 0.39 20.19 -18.16
CA ASN A 378 0.02 21.55 -17.72
C ASN A 378 0.27 22.66 -18.75
N THR A 379 1.14 22.42 -19.74
CA THR A 379 1.57 23.46 -20.69
C THR A 379 1.23 23.03 -22.09
N LEU A 380 0.36 23.80 -22.75
CA LEU A 380 -0.03 23.59 -24.14
C LEU A 380 1.15 23.87 -25.06
N GLU A 381 1.44 22.92 -25.93
CA GLU A 381 2.52 22.96 -26.92
C GLU A 381 1.96 22.63 -28.30
N THR A 382 2.29 23.48 -29.28
CA THR A 382 2.01 23.19 -30.70
C THR A 382 3.08 22.23 -31.21
N VAL A 383 2.70 20.99 -31.46
CA VAL A 383 3.62 19.93 -31.92
C VAL A 383 4.01 20.13 -33.37
N GLY A 384 3.07 20.58 -34.21
CA GLY A 384 3.35 20.83 -35.61
C GLY A 384 2.14 21.31 -36.41
N THR A 385 2.45 21.77 -37.62
CA THR A 385 1.48 22.17 -38.63
C THR A 385 1.63 21.28 -39.86
N TYR A 386 0.50 20.78 -40.35
CA TYR A 386 0.41 19.75 -41.38
C TYR A 386 -0.43 20.27 -42.54
N GLU A 387 -0.09 19.80 -43.74
CA GLU A 387 -0.80 20.07 -44.98
C GLU A 387 -1.61 18.83 -45.38
N LEU A 388 -2.60 19.00 -46.27
CA LEU A 388 -3.37 17.89 -46.83
C LEU A 388 -2.47 16.82 -47.49
N GLY A 389 -2.92 15.57 -47.45
CA GLY A 389 -2.20 14.41 -47.98
C GLY A 389 -1.05 13.91 -47.09
N LYS A 390 -0.73 14.62 -46.00
CA LYS A 390 0.24 14.15 -44.99
C LYS A 390 -0.48 13.66 -43.73
N PRO A 391 -0.05 12.53 -43.15
CA PRO A 391 -0.66 12.03 -41.91
C PRO A 391 -0.26 12.88 -40.71
N VAL A 392 -1.25 13.29 -39.90
CA VAL A 392 -1.05 13.87 -38.57
C VAL A 392 -0.90 12.72 -37.58
N THR A 393 0.30 12.51 -37.06
CA THR A 393 0.61 11.43 -36.12
C THR A 393 0.61 11.92 -34.68
N MET A 394 -0.08 11.20 -33.79
CA MET A 394 -0.33 11.60 -32.40
C MET A 394 0.32 10.64 -31.38
N TYR A 395 1.37 9.91 -31.80
CA TYR A 395 2.08 8.90 -30.98
C TYR A 395 2.66 9.43 -29.67
N ASP A 396 3.03 10.71 -29.66
CA ASP A 396 3.54 11.40 -28.48
C ASP A 396 2.44 11.86 -27.50
N SER A 397 1.17 11.68 -27.84
CA SER A 397 0.02 12.02 -26.99
C SER A 397 -0.48 10.80 -26.18
N ILE A 398 -1.49 11.00 -25.33
CA ILE A 398 -2.13 9.89 -24.62
C ILE A 398 -2.91 8.94 -25.55
N LEU A 399 -3.20 9.36 -26.79
CA LEU A 399 -3.90 8.54 -27.77
C LEU A 399 -2.98 7.52 -28.48
N GLN A 400 -1.71 7.40 -28.07
CA GLN A 400 -0.78 6.39 -28.60
C GLN A 400 -0.72 6.42 -30.14
N ASN A 401 -0.72 5.27 -30.84
CA ASN A 401 -0.50 5.19 -32.29
C ASN A 401 -1.69 5.68 -33.14
N THR A 402 -2.39 6.71 -32.67
CA THR A 402 -3.46 7.38 -33.37
C THR A 402 -2.91 8.29 -34.47
N SER A 403 -3.52 8.24 -35.66
CA SER A 403 -3.17 9.10 -36.78
C SER A 403 -4.38 9.48 -37.61
N LEU A 404 -4.40 10.72 -38.11
CA LEU A 404 -5.42 11.22 -39.02
C LEU A 404 -4.77 11.58 -40.36
N LEU A 405 -5.26 11.00 -41.45
CA LEU A 405 -4.91 11.38 -42.82
C LEU A 405 -6.12 12.05 -43.46
N VAL A 406 -5.96 13.27 -43.98
CA VAL A 406 -6.98 13.97 -44.77
C VAL A 406 -6.39 14.29 -46.13
N ASN A 407 -6.96 13.73 -47.19
CA ASN A 407 -6.49 13.90 -48.56
C ASN A 407 -7.12 15.12 -49.23
N SER A 408 -8.41 15.34 -48.97
CA SER A 408 -9.16 16.47 -49.49
C SER A 408 -10.34 16.81 -48.56
N PHE A 409 -10.90 17.99 -48.75
CA PHE A 409 -12.08 18.44 -48.02
C PHE A 409 -13.07 19.15 -48.96
N GLU A 410 -14.33 19.22 -48.56
CA GLU A 410 -15.36 19.95 -49.27
C GLU A 410 -16.42 20.50 -48.31
N PHE A 411 -16.96 21.68 -48.60
CA PHE A 411 -18.10 22.23 -47.87
C PHE A 411 -19.40 22.01 -48.65
N LYS A 412 -20.39 21.37 -48.02
CA LYS A 412 -21.71 21.09 -48.61
C LYS A 412 -22.81 21.21 -47.58
N ASN A 413 -24.01 21.63 -48.00
CA ASN A 413 -25.19 21.63 -47.11
C ASN A 413 -25.88 20.26 -47.03
N LYS A 414 -25.62 19.39 -48.01
CA LYS A 414 -26.21 18.05 -48.13
C LYS A 414 -25.18 17.09 -48.72
N LEU A 415 -25.01 15.94 -48.09
CA LEU A 415 -24.21 14.82 -48.59
C LEU A 415 -25.12 13.62 -48.79
N THR A 416 -25.24 13.16 -50.04
CA THR A 416 -25.92 11.90 -50.37
C THR A 416 -24.87 10.81 -50.44
N TYR A 417 -25.10 9.68 -49.76
CA TYR A 417 -24.19 8.53 -49.76
C TYR A 417 -24.98 7.22 -49.93
N GLN A 418 -24.28 6.19 -50.42
CA GLN A 418 -24.85 4.86 -50.58
C GLN A 418 -24.16 3.90 -49.62
N TYR A 419 -24.93 3.00 -49.04
CA TYR A 419 -24.41 1.93 -48.20
C TYR A 419 -25.24 0.65 -48.35
N GLU A 420 -24.63 -0.46 -47.97
CA GLU A 420 -25.28 -1.76 -48.01
C GLU A 420 -26.04 -2.01 -46.69
N ALA A 421 -27.35 -2.18 -46.78
CA ALA A 421 -28.21 -2.53 -45.65
C ALA A 421 -28.61 -4.00 -45.74
N CYS A 422 -28.27 -4.79 -44.72
CA CYS A 422 -28.56 -6.23 -44.68
C CYS A 422 -29.67 -6.56 -43.67
N ILE A 423 -30.64 -7.35 -44.10
CA ILE A 423 -31.64 -8.00 -43.23
C ILE A 423 -31.45 -9.50 -43.36
N GLY A 424 -30.91 -10.14 -42.32
CA GLY A 424 -30.45 -11.53 -42.41
C GLY A 424 -29.27 -11.66 -43.37
N THR A 425 -29.39 -12.54 -44.37
CA THR A 425 -28.37 -12.75 -45.43
C THR A 425 -28.62 -11.94 -46.69
N THR A 426 -29.73 -11.20 -46.78
CA THR A 426 -30.05 -10.40 -47.97
C THR A 426 -29.64 -8.96 -47.75
N CYS A 427 -28.71 -8.50 -48.58
CA CYS A 427 -28.19 -7.14 -48.54
C CYS A 427 -28.67 -6.35 -49.77
N ARG A 428 -28.96 -5.06 -49.57
CA ARG A 428 -29.36 -4.14 -50.64
C ARG A 428 -28.62 -2.82 -50.50
N ASN A 429 -28.23 -2.25 -51.63
CA ASN A 429 -27.70 -0.89 -51.67
C ASN A 429 -28.84 0.11 -51.46
N VAL A 430 -28.73 0.89 -50.40
CA VAL A 430 -29.68 1.94 -50.03
C VAL A 430 -28.96 3.28 -50.11
N THR A 431 -29.69 4.31 -50.54
CA THR A 431 -29.19 5.70 -50.56
C THR A 431 -29.75 6.44 -49.36
N ASP A 432 -28.89 7.18 -48.67
CA ASP A 432 -29.23 7.97 -47.50
C ASP A 432 -28.51 9.33 -47.57
N VAL A 433 -28.87 10.23 -46.66
CA VAL A 433 -28.47 11.63 -46.73
C VAL A 433 -28.13 12.17 -45.35
N VAL A 434 -26.99 12.87 -45.27
CA VAL A 434 -26.67 13.78 -44.17
C VAL A 434 -26.95 15.22 -44.62
N THR A 435 -27.61 16.00 -43.78
CA THR A 435 -27.84 17.44 -44.04
C THR A 435 -27.30 18.28 -42.90
N GLY A 436 -26.76 19.45 -43.22
CA GLY A 436 -26.44 20.45 -42.21
C GLY A 436 -27.71 21.04 -41.59
N ASP A 437 -27.67 21.38 -40.30
CA ASP A 437 -28.77 22.10 -39.64
C ASP A 437 -28.81 23.56 -40.11
N VAL A 438 -29.42 23.78 -41.28
CA VAL A 438 -29.57 25.10 -41.92
C VAL A 438 -30.32 26.07 -40.99
N GLY A 439 -31.25 25.57 -40.18
CA GLY A 439 -31.98 26.36 -39.19
C GLY A 439 -31.11 26.96 -38.08
N LYS A 440 -29.90 26.41 -37.88
CA LYS A 440 -28.88 26.91 -36.95
C LYS A 440 -27.64 27.47 -37.65
N SER A 441 -27.76 27.80 -38.94
CA SER A 441 -26.66 28.32 -39.77
C SER A 441 -25.44 27.39 -39.74
N LYS A 442 -25.67 26.08 -39.85
CA LYS A 442 -24.62 25.05 -39.92
C LYS A 442 -24.52 24.46 -41.32
N THR A 443 -23.30 24.13 -41.72
CA THR A 443 -22.96 23.44 -42.98
C THR A 443 -22.12 22.20 -42.68
N LEU A 444 -21.92 21.33 -43.67
CA LEU A 444 -21.08 20.13 -43.55
C LEU A 444 -19.69 20.39 -44.12
N LEU A 445 -18.67 20.09 -43.33
CA LEU A 445 -17.30 19.89 -43.75
C LEU A 445 -17.08 18.39 -43.95
N VAL A 446 -16.96 17.97 -45.21
CA VAL A 446 -16.71 16.59 -45.59
C VAL A 446 -15.21 16.41 -45.79
N LEU A 447 -14.61 15.53 -44.99
CA LEU A 447 -13.19 15.20 -45.06
C LEU A 447 -13.03 13.83 -45.72
N SER A 448 -12.31 13.75 -46.84
CA SER A 448 -11.95 12.47 -47.46
C SER A 448 -10.61 12.02 -46.91
N GLY A 449 -10.60 10.89 -46.20
CA GLY A 449 -9.43 10.51 -45.39
C GLY A 449 -9.66 9.29 -44.51
N ASN A 450 -8.71 9.03 -43.61
CA ASN A 450 -8.76 7.90 -42.68
C ASN A 450 -8.27 8.32 -41.29
N LEU A 451 -9.06 7.98 -40.26
CA LEU A 451 -8.65 8.03 -38.87
C LEU A 451 -8.32 6.61 -38.39
N LYS A 452 -7.05 6.40 -38.06
CA LYS A 452 -6.59 5.21 -37.36
C LYS A 452 -6.50 5.54 -35.87
N LEU A 453 -7.56 5.27 -35.11
CA LEU A 453 -7.56 5.40 -33.65
C LEU A 453 -6.92 4.17 -32.99
N ASP A 454 -5.96 4.37 -32.08
CA ASP A 454 -5.37 3.27 -31.32
C ASP A 454 -6.40 2.67 -30.36
N LYS A 455 -6.81 1.43 -30.62
CA LYS A 455 -7.80 0.70 -29.80
C LYS A 455 -7.33 0.42 -28.38
N SER A 456 -6.03 0.47 -28.12
CA SER A 456 -5.44 0.30 -26.78
C SER A 456 -5.27 1.62 -26.01
N SER A 457 -5.65 2.75 -26.63
CA SER A 457 -5.70 4.03 -25.93
C SER A 457 -6.83 4.03 -24.89
N THR A 458 -6.59 4.69 -23.76
CA THR A 458 -7.57 4.80 -22.68
C THR A 458 -8.86 5.50 -23.11
N PHE A 459 -8.80 6.40 -24.11
CA PHE A 459 -9.99 7.01 -24.72
C PHE A 459 -10.82 5.97 -25.49
N ALA A 460 -10.18 5.16 -26.34
CA ALA A 460 -10.87 4.16 -27.15
C ALA A 460 -11.47 3.02 -26.31
N GLU A 461 -10.80 2.63 -25.22
CA GLU A 461 -11.30 1.60 -24.29
C GLU A 461 -12.38 2.13 -23.33
N ASN A 462 -12.57 3.45 -23.22
CA ASN A 462 -13.50 4.03 -22.27
C ASN A 462 -14.95 3.85 -22.73
N SER A 463 -15.57 2.75 -22.27
CA SER A 463 -16.96 2.42 -22.57
C SER A 463 -18.00 3.43 -22.06
N LYS A 464 -17.62 4.37 -21.19
CA LYS A 464 -18.52 5.41 -20.70
C LYS A 464 -18.55 6.68 -21.55
N THR A 465 -17.57 6.89 -22.44
CA THR A 465 -17.65 8.00 -23.40
C THR A 465 -18.38 7.57 -24.66
N LYS A 466 -19.28 8.43 -25.14
CA LYS A 466 -19.93 8.30 -26.45
C LYS A 466 -19.40 9.30 -27.47
N MET A 467 -18.47 10.18 -27.06
CA MET A 467 -17.91 11.20 -27.94
C MET A 467 -17.10 10.52 -29.04
N SER A 468 -17.24 11.00 -30.27
CA SER A 468 -16.32 10.61 -31.32
C SER A 468 -14.94 11.27 -31.10
N PHE A 469 -13.95 10.83 -31.87
CA PHE A 469 -12.65 11.50 -31.90
C PHE A 469 -12.77 12.99 -32.28
N PHE A 470 -13.65 13.30 -33.24
CA PHE A 470 -13.83 14.67 -33.72
C PHE A 470 -14.54 15.55 -32.68
N ASP A 471 -15.59 15.03 -32.03
CA ASP A 471 -16.27 15.74 -30.95
C ASP A 471 -15.34 16.05 -29.77
N ALA A 472 -14.43 15.11 -29.47
CA ALA A 472 -13.56 15.22 -28.31
C ALA A 472 -12.33 16.09 -28.57
N PHE A 473 -11.68 15.98 -29.73
CA PHE A 473 -10.35 16.55 -29.90
C PHE A 473 -10.24 17.57 -31.02
N VAL A 474 -11.29 17.77 -31.83
CA VAL A 474 -11.20 18.60 -33.03
C VAL A 474 -12.02 19.88 -32.88
N GLN A 475 -11.39 20.99 -33.22
CA GLN A 475 -12.01 22.30 -33.39
C GLN A 475 -11.60 22.86 -34.74
N VAL A 476 -12.37 23.81 -35.27
CA VAL A 476 -12.02 24.53 -36.50
C VAL A 476 -11.55 25.92 -36.14
N ARG A 477 -10.39 26.31 -36.66
CA ARG A 477 -9.94 27.70 -36.73
C ARG A 477 -10.34 28.30 -38.07
N TYR A 478 -10.96 29.46 -38.07
CA TYR A 478 -11.27 30.21 -39.28
C TYR A 478 -11.18 31.71 -39.01
N ASP A 479 -10.45 32.45 -39.85
CA ASP A 479 -10.25 33.91 -39.74
C ASP A 479 -10.03 34.40 -38.28
N ASN A 480 -9.10 33.75 -37.56
CA ASN A 480 -8.74 33.98 -36.14
C ASN A 480 -9.83 33.68 -35.08
N LYS A 481 -10.91 32.98 -35.46
CA LYS A 481 -11.92 32.45 -34.54
C LYS A 481 -11.76 30.95 -34.40
N ILE A 482 -12.15 30.41 -33.25
CA ILE A 482 -12.19 28.97 -33.00
C ILE A 482 -13.65 28.58 -32.75
N ALA A 483 -14.11 27.51 -33.40
CA ALA A 483 -15.43 26.94 -33.18
C ALA A 483 -15.35 25.42 -33.02
N PRO A 484 -16.23 24.83 -32.20
CA PRO A 484 -16.34 23.38 -32.08
C PRO A 484 -16.89 22.78 -33.38
N VAL A 485 -16.61 21.50 -33.58
CA VAL A 485 -17.25 20.67 -34.61
C VAL A 485 -18.18 19.67 -33.94
N VAL A 486 -19.17 19.18 -34.69
CA VAL A 486 -19.98 18.03 -34.27
C VAL A 486 -19.84 16.93 -35.30
N ASP A 487 -19.50 15.73 -34.87
CA ASP A 487 -19.39 14.58 -35.76
C ASP A 487 -20.79 14.11 -36.19
N ALA A 488 -21.08 14.30 -37.48
CA ALA A 488 -22.29 13.85 -38.13
C ALA A 488 -22.03 12.66 -39.06
N THR A 489 -20.88 11.98 -38.91
CA THR A 489 -20.49 10.85 -39.76
C THR A 489 -21.41 9.65 -39.52
N PRO A 490 -22.15 9.20 -40.55
CA PRO A 490 -22.94 7.98 -40.44
C PRO A 490 -22.04 6.77 -40.24
N ARG A 491 -22.45 5.82 -39.39
CA ARG A 491 -21.68 4.57 -39.16
C ARG A 491 -21.45 3.75 -40.42
N SER A 492 -22.30 3.90 -41.42
CA SER A 492 -22.21 3.21 -42.71
C SER A 492 -21.29 3.90 -43.72
N LEU A 493 -20.80 5.11 -43.42
CA LEU A 493 -19.86 5.83 -44.25
C LEU A 493 -18.43 5.56 -43.76
N LEU A 494 -17.63 4.87 -44.57
CA LEU A 494 -16.31 4.36 -44.16
C LEU A 494 -15.13 5.21 -44.64
N ASP A 495 -15.26 5.89 -45.78
CA ASP A 495 -14.13 6.56 -46.46
C ASP A 495 -14.13 8.09 -46.31
N GLN A 496 -15.10 8.63 -45.57
CA GLN A 496 -15.27 10.06 -45.36
C GLN A 496 -15.76 10.34 -43.94
N TYR A 497 -15.34 11.48 -43.40
CA TYR A 497 -15.87 12.03 -42.15
C TYR A 497 -16.69 13.26 -42.45
N VAL A 498 -17.84 13.39 -41.81
CA VAL A 498 -18.79 14.48 -42.03
C VAL A 498 -18.90 15.25 -40.73
N LEU A 499 -18.34 16.45 -40.72
CA LEU A 499 -18.33 17.33 -39.55
C LEU A 499 -19.31 18.47 -39.78
N GLN A 500 -20.18 18.71 -38.82
CA GLN A 500 -21.05 19.87 -38.84
C GLN A 500 -20.32 21.08 -38.24
N VAL A 501 -20.25 22.16 -39.02
CA VAL A 501 -19.51 23.38 -38.69
C VAL A 501 -20.38 24.62 -38.92
N ASP A 502 -19.95 25.76 -38.39
CA ASP A 502 -20.61 27.04 -38.65
C ASP A 502 -20.53 27.42 -40.14
N GLU A 503 -21.60 27.98 -40.73
CA GLU A 503 -21.60 28.36 -42.14
C GLU A 503 -20.51 29.40 -42.46
N ASN A 504 -20.12 30.23 -41.49
CA ASN A 504 -19.03 31.19 -41.67
C ASN A 504 -17.67 30.52 -41.91
N VAL A 505 -17.48 29.27 -41.45
CA VAL A 505 -16.26 28.49 -41.73
C VAL A 505 -16.10 28.27 -43.24
N ALA A 506 -17.18 27.93 -43.93
CA ALA A 506 -17.13 27.66 -45.38
C ALA A 506 -16.82 28.92 -46.20
N LYS A 507 -17.15 30.10 -45.68
CA LYS A 507 -16.92 31.42 -46.32
C LYS A 507 -15.54 32.00 -45.99
N ALA A 508 -14.88 31.51 -44.95
CA ALA A 508 -13.61 32.03 -44.46
C ALA A 508 -12.47 31.89 -45.46
N ASN A 509 -11.46 32.75 -45.36
CA ASN A 509 -10.31 32.70 -46.26
C ASN A 509 -9.27 31.67 -45.82
N ASN A 510 -9.06 31.55 -44.51
CA ASN A 510 -8.15 30.56 -43.94
C ASN A 510 -8.95 29.60 -43.06
N VAL A 511 -8.74 28.30 -43.21
CA VAL A 511 -9.43 27.28 -42.41
C VAL A 511 -8.44 26.22 -41.97
N GLU A 512 -8.38 25.96 -40.67
CA GLU A 512 -7.51 24.94 -40.06
C GLU A 512 -8.34 24.02 -39.15
N LEU A 513 -8.03 22.73 -39.15
CA LEU A 513 -8.44 21.82 -38.09
C LEU A 513 -7.40 21.86 -36.98
N ILE A 514 -7.84 22.24 -35.78
CA ILE A 514 -7.05 22.17 -34.56
C ILE A 514 -7.41 20.87 -33.86
N ILE A 515 -6.43 19.97 -33.74
CA ILE A 515 -6.56 18.74 -32.97
C ILE A 515 -5.81 18.97 -31.65
N THR A 516 -6.54 19.08 -30.55
CA THR A 516 -5.95 19.29 -29.23
C THR A 516 -6.20 18.08 -28.35
N ILE A 517 -5.11 17.44 -27.90
CA ILE A 517 -5.13 16.31 -26.99
C ILE A 517 -4.35 16.73 -25.76
N ARG A 518 -5.08 17.09 -24.70
CA ARG A 518 -4.48 17.64 -23.48
C ARG A 518 -3.60 18.83 -23.81
N ASN A 519 -2.30 18.67 -23.59
CA ASN A 519 -1.31 19.71 -23.70
C ASN A 519 -0.62 19.72 -25.07
N LYS A 520 -1.10 18.94 -26.04
CA LYS A 520 -0.53 18.84 -27.38
C LYS A 520 -1.53 19.28 -28.42
N GLN A 521 -1.12 20.24 -29.24
CA GLN A 521 -1.90 20.77 -30.34
C GLN A 521 -1.27 20.45 -31.68
N TYR A 522 -2.07 19.92 -32.59
CA TYR A 522 -1.70 19.60 -33.97
C TYR A 522 -2.61 20.42 -34.89
N ILE A 523 -2.04 21.09 -35.88
CA ILE A 523 -2.78 22.00 -36.76
C ILE A 523 -2.74 21.42 -38.17
N LEU A 524 -3.89 21.12 -38.76
CA LEU A 524 -4.02 20.70 -40.15
C LEU A 524 -4.65 21.83 -40.97
N LYS A 525 -3.93 22.36 -41.95
CA LYS A 525 -4.46 23.38 -42.84
C LYS A 525 -5.38 22.77 -43.89
N LEU A 526 -6.54 23.39 -44.07
CA LEU A 526 -7.49 23.05 -45.14
C LEU A 526 -7.45 24.10 -46.24
N LYS A 527 -7.58 25.39 -45.87
CA LYS A 527 -7.63 26.53 -46.80
C LYS A 527 -6.62 27.59 -46.41
#